data_AF-A0AAU3D3R5-F1
#
_entry.id   AF-A0AAU3D3R5-F1
#
_cell.length_a   1.000
_cell.length_b   1.000
_cell.length_c   1.000
_cell.angle_alpha   90.00
_cell.angle_beta   90.00
_cell.angle_gamma   90.00
#
_symmetry.space_group_name_H-M   'P 1'
#
loop_
_entity.id
_entity.type
_entity.pdbx_description
1 polymer ?
#
loop_
_entity_poly.entity_id
_entity_poly.type
_entity_poly.pdbx_seq_one_letter_code
_entity_poly.pdbx_strand_id
1 'polypeptide(L)'
;MAIVRFHPSITGHDTELTTDLAAEVSLHFRIPLTFVAYFHCPDGTHGELRDFHCKQAAHLASVRAVRDLVAEHVVAVRDEHADKLQAVIAAGREVAAARVLQHVLRARADRAAADSAEQQALASLGALGITEERAALVSEQLREVSRLPFAL
;
A
#
# COMPACT_ATOMS: atom_id res chain seq x y z
N MET A 1 26.13 18.42 -11.57
CA MET A 1 26.12 17.84 -10.20
C MET A 1 24.80 17.11 -10.00
N ALA A 2 24.86 15.84 -9.62
CA ALA A 2 23.67 15.02 -9.33
C ALA A 2 23.45 15.00 -7.81
N ILE A 3 22.20 15.12 -7.37
CA ILE A 3 21.81 14.89 -5.97
C ILE A 3 21.00 13.61 -5.95
N VAL A 4 21.47 12.60 -5.22
CA VAL A 4 20.78 11.32 -5.03
C VAL A 4 20.21 11.28 -3.61
N ARG A 5 18.91 10.98 -3.49
CA ARG A 5 18.24 10.79 -2.20
C ARG A 5 17.56 9.44 -2.20
N PHE A 6 17.84 8.65 -1.18
CA PHE A 6 17.23 7.34 -0.99
C PHE A 6 16.08 7.42 0.00
N HIS A 7 15.00 6.73 -0.31
CA HIS A 7 13.78 6.64 0.48
C HIS A 7 13.30 5.19 0.47
N PRO A 8 12.66 4.71 1.55
CA PRO A 8 12.00 3.42 1.50
C PRO A 8 10.87 3.47 0.47
N SER A 9 10.77 2.43 -0.35
CA SER A 9 9.64 2.19 -1.24
C SER A 9 8.81 1.06 -0.64
N ILE A 10 7.52 1.30 -0.45
CA ILE A 10 6.60 0.29 0.07
C ILE A 10 5.71 -0.11 -1.11
N THR A 11 5.88 -1.34 -1.55
CA THR A 11 5.15 -1.95 -2.67
C THR A 11 4.34 -3.14 -2.16
N GLY A 12 3.22 -3.44 -2.82
CA GLY A 12 2.32 -4.53 -2.43
C GLY A 12 0.97 -4.07 -1.87
N HIS A 13 0.08 -5.03 -1.65
CA HIS A 13 -1.24 -4.81 -1.03
C HIS A 13 -1.15 -5.00 0.50
N ASP A 14 -2.13 -4.49 1.24
CA ASP A 14 -2.13 -4.29 2.70
C ASP A 14 -1.55 -5.42 3.57
N THR A 15 -1.54 -6.67 3.09
CA THR A 15 -1.01 -7.86 3.80
C THR A 15 0.33 -8.38 3.32
N GLU A 16 0.81 -7.95 2.14
CA GLU A 16 2.09 -8.37 1.54
C GLU A 16 2.93 -7.14 1.17
N LEU A 17 3.29 -6.36 2.19
CA LEU A 17 4.15 -5.18 1.99
C LEU A 17 5.61 -5.61 1.89
N THR A 18 6.22 -5.36 0.74
CA THR A 18 7.68 -5.46 0.56
C THR A 18 8.32 -4.09 0.79
N THR A 19 9.39 -4.07 1.58
CA THR A 19 10.20 -2.85 1.78
C THR A 19 11.35 -2.85 0.80
N ASP A 20 11.15 -2.12 -0.28
CA ASP A 20 12.11 -1.84 -1.33
C ASP A 20 12.78 -0.48 -1.10
N LEU A 21 13.69 -0.07 -1.97
CA LEU A 21 14.35 1.24 -1.91
C LEU A 21 14.07 2.03 -3.19
N ALA A 22 13.70 3.30 -3.06
CA ALA A 22 13.61 4.24 -4.18
C ALA A 22 14.73 5.28 -4.06
N ALA A 23 15.41 5.57 -5.15
CA ALA A 23 16.39 6.65 -5.24
C ALA A 23 15.87 7.74 -6.18
N GLU A 24 15.66 8.94 -5.66
CA GLU A 24 15.38 10.12 -6.47
C GLU A 24 16.69 10.82 -6.82
N VAL A 25 16.95 10.97 -8.12
CA VAL A 25 18.12 11.63 -8.67
C VAL A 25 17.70 12.93 -9.32
N SER A 26 18.18 14.04 -8.78
CA SER A 26 17.99 15.36 -9.37
C SER A 26 19.25 15.81 -10.08
N LEU A 27 19.15 15.99 -11.40
CA LEU A 27 20.20 16.53 -12.24
C LEU A 27 19.87 17.99 -12.58
N HIS A 28 20.77 18.88 -12.18
CA HIS A 28 20.64 20.30 -12.49
C HIS A 28 21.32 20.59 -13.82
N PHE A 29 20.55 20.54 -14.90
CA PHE A 29 20.89 21.14 -16.20
C PHE A 29 20.10 22.44 -16.41
N ARG A 30 20.23 23.06 -17.60
CA ARG A 30 19.38 24.19 -18.01
C ARG A 30 17.87 23.87 -17.90
N ILE A 31 17.51 22.60 -18.06
CA ILE A 31 16.20 22.05 -17.69
C ILE A 31 16.46 21.00 -16.61
N PRO A 32 15.91 21.14 -15.38
CA PRO A 32 16.11 20.15 -14.34
C PRO A 32 15.49 18.82 -14.77
N LEU A 33 16.25 17.73 -14.65
CA LEU A 33 15.78 16.36 -14.91
C LEU A 33 15.73 15.61 -13.59
N THR A 34 14.64 14.88 -13.38
CA THR A 34 14.46 14.06 -12.17
C THR A 34 14.22 12.63 -12.57
N PHE A 35 15.08 11.74 -12.10
CA PHE A 35 14.95 10.31 -12.31
C PHE A 35 14.59 9.62 -10.99
N VAL A 36 13.81 8.55 -11.10
CA VAL A 36 13.49 7.69 -9.97
C VAL A 36 13.93 6.28 -10.32
N ALA A 37 14.82 5.74 -9.50
CA ALA A 37 15.30 4.36 -9.57
C ALA A 37 14.65 3.55 -8.46
N TYR A 38 14.10 2.39 -8.80
CA TYR A 38 13.51 1.46 -7.82
C TYR A 38 14.39 0.23 -7.71
N PHE A 39 14.78 -0.07 -6.48
CA PHE A 39 15.59 -1.21 -6.13
C PHE A 39 14.75 -2.20 -5.34
N HIS A 40 14.74 -3.45 -5.78
CA HIS A 40 14.17 -4.52 -5.00
C HIS A 40 15.22 -5.08 -4.06
N CYS A 41 14.94 -5.09 -2.76
CA CYS A 41 15.88 -5.52 -1.72
C CYS A 41 15.32 -6.73 -0.96
N PRO A 42 15.25 -7.93 -1.56
CA PRO A 42 14.58 -9.09 -0.95
C PRO A 42 15.22 -9.46 0.41
N ASP A 43 16.55 -9.41 0.48
CA ASP A 43 17.31 -9.74 1.70
C ASP A 43 17.63 -8.50 2.56
N GLY A 44 17.21 -7.31 2.12
CA GLY A 44 17.48 -6.03 2.77
C GLY A 44 18.91 -5.50 2.60
N THR A 45 19.84 -6.25 2.02
CA THR A 45 21.25 -5.87 1.89
C THR A 45 21.66 -5.50 0.48
N HIS A 46 21.23 -6.27 -0.52
CA HIS A 46 21.53 -6.03 -1.92
C HIS A 46 20.26 -5.65 -2.66
N GLY A 47 20.26 -4.45 -3.23
CA GLY A 47 19.17 -3.98 -4.07
C GLY A 47 19.43 -4.32 -5.52
N GLU A 48 18.49 -4.94 -6.22
CA GLU A 48 18.55 -5.08 -7.68
C GLU A 48 17.74 -3.96 -8.32
N LEU A 49 18.32 -3.23 -9.29
CA LEU A 49 17.58 -2.19 -10.01
C LEU A 49 16.46 -2.85 -10.81
N ARG A 50 15.21 -2.60 -10.41
CA ARG A 50 14.02 -3.16 -11.07
C ARG A 50 13.44 -2.25 -12.13
N ASP A 51 13.32 -0.98 -11.79
CA ASP A 51 12.73 0.00 -12.68
C ASP A 51 13.46 1.34 -12.55
N PHE A 52 13.46 2.08 -13.64
CA PHE A 52 14.14 3.35 -13.75
C PHE A 52 13.43 4.24 -14.77
N HIS A 53 12.89 5.35 -14.29
CA HIS A 53 12.18 6.29 -15.15
C HIS A 53 12.52 7.74 -14.85
N CYS A 54 12.21 8.60 -15.80
CA CYS A 54 12.28 10.05 -15.66
C CYS A 54 10.89 10.59 -15.36
N LYS A 55 10.77 11.58 -14.47
CA LYS A 55 9.49 12.30 -14.25
C LYS A 55 9.08 13.07 -15.50
N GLN A 56 10.03 13.40 -16.37
CA GLN A 56 9.82 14.00 -17.69
C GLN A 56 9.57 12.92 -18.76
N ALA A 57 8.99 13.35 -19.90
CA ALA A 57 8.63 12.43 -20.97
C ALA A 57 9.86 11.69 -21.57
N ALA A 58 9.79 10.37 -21.63
CA ALA A 58 10.90 9.49 -22.03
C ALA A 58 11.34 9.64 -23.52
N HIS A 59 10.53 10.30 -24.36
CA HIS A 59 10.89 10.55 -25.76
C HIS A 59 11.80 11.77 -25.95
N LEU A 60 12.03 12.58 -24.91
CA LEU A 60 12.90 13.75 -24.99
C LEU A 60 14.36 13.31 -25.17
N ALA A 61 15.06 13.93 -26.13
CA ALA A 61 16.45 13.60 -26.46
C ALA A 61 17.40 13.76 -25.26
N SER A 62 17.18 14.79 -24.44
CA SER A 62 17.96 15.04 -23.22
C SER A 62 17.81 13.92 -22.18
N VAL A 63 16.60 13.37 -22.04
CA VAL A 63 16.33 12.26 -21.12
C VAL A 63 17.03 10.99 -21.60
N ARG A 64 16.90 10.67 -22.90
CA ARG A 64 17.54 9.49 -23.50
C ARG A 64 19.06 9.54 -23.40
N ALA A 65 19.66 10.71 -23.61
CA ALA A 65 21.11 10.89 -23.59
C ALA A 65 21.76 10.62 -22.22
N VAL A 66 21.02 10.81 -21.12
CA VAL A 66 21.57 10.68 -19.76
C VAL A 66 21.00 9.51 -18.98
N ARG A 67 19.98 8.81 -19.50
CA ARG A 67 19.25 7.77 -18.77
C ARG A 67 20.19 6.68 -18.23
N ASP A 68 20.97 6.07 -19.10
CA ASP A 68 21.76 4.90 -18.75
C ASP A 68 22.94 5.29 -17.84
N LEU A 69 23.55 6.46 -18.10
CA LEU A 69 24.59 7.04 -17.23
C LEU A 69 24.09 7.27 -15.80
N VAL A 70 22.84 7.73 -15.66
CA VAL A 70 22.24 7.94 -14.33
C VAL A 70 21.94 6.61 -13.68
N ALA A 71 21.39 5.63 -14.42
CA ALA A 71 21.12 4.31 -13.87
C ALA A 71 22.38 3.65 -13.29
N GLU A 72 23.48 3.65 -14.06
CA GLU A 72 24.79 3.15 -13.61
C GLU A 72 25.31 3.92 -12.39
N HIS A 73 25.22 5.25 -12.42
CA HIS A 73 25.70 6.08 -11.32
C HIS A 73 24.94 5.84 -10.02
N VAL A 74 23.61 5.66 -10.07
CA VAL A 74 22.82 5.35 -8.88
C VAL A 74 23.18 4.00 -8.30
N VAL A 75 23.40 2.99 -9.15
CA VAL A 75 23.85 1.66 -8.70
C VAL A 75 25.19 1.78 -7.98
N ALA A 76 26.15 2.52 -8.55
CA ALA A 76 27.45 2.74 -7.92
C ALA A 76 27.33 3.48 -6.56
N VAL A 77 26.54 4.55 -6.49
CA VAL A 77 26.33 5.32 -5.25
C VAL A 77 25.62 4.48 -4.18
N ARG A 78 24.67 3.62 -4.58
CA ARG A 78 24.01 2.69 -3.67
C ARG A 78 25.03 1.72 -3.07
N ASP A 79 25.89 1.14 -3.90
CA ASP A 79 26.89 0.17 -3.46
C ASP A 79 27.95 0.82 -2.56
N GLU A 80 28.39 2.05 -2.87
CA GLU A 80 29.31 2.84 -2.04
C GLU A 80 28.72 3.18 -0.66
N HIS A 81 27.39 3.25 -0.54
CA HIS A 81 26.70 3.64 0.68
C HIS A 81 25.80 2.54 1.26
N ALA A 82 26.01 1.28 0.89
CA ALA A 82 25.16 0.15 1.28
C ALA A 82 24.92 0.07 2.80
N ASP A 83 25.95 0.28 3.61
CA ASP A 83 25.87 0.26 5.07
C ASP A 83 24.94 1.36 5.63
N LYS A 84 24.96 2.55 5.03
CA LYS A 84 24.11 3.67 5.44
C LYS A 84 22.66 3.49 5.01
N LEU A 85 22.43 2.74 3.93
CA LEU A 85 21.09 2.46 3.41
C LEU A 85 20.33 1.44 4.27
N GLN A 86 21.02 0.62 5.07
CA GLN A 86 20.39 -0.28 6.04
C GLN A 86 19.44 0.45 6.99
N ALA A 87 19.84 1.63 7.50
CA ALA A 87 19.01 2.44 8.38
C ALA A 87 17.74 2.94 7.69
N VAL A 88 17.82 3.28 6.40
CA VAL A 88 16.68 3.73 5.59
C VAL A 88 15.69 2.58 5.35
N ILE A 89 16.21 1.39 5.06
CA ILE A 89 15.40 0.18 4.88
C ILE A 89 14.74 -0.23 6.20
N ALA A 90 15.47 -0.19 7.31
CA ALA A 90 14.92 -0.48 8.64
C ALA A 90 13.77 0.47 9.00
N ALA A 91 13.94 1.79 8.83
CA ALA A 91 12.87 2.76 9.03
C ALA A 91 11.67 2.51 8.10
N GLY A 92 11.91 2.11 6.85
CA GLY A 92 10.86 1.70 5.93
C GLY A 92 10.05 0.50 6.43
N ARG A 93 10.72 -0.51 6.97
CA ARG A 93 10.09 -1.71 7.55
C ARG A 93 9.22 -1.35 8.75
N GLU A 94 9.69 -0.45 9.62
CA GLU A 94 8.89 0.03 10.75
C GLU A 94 7.62 0.75 10.30
N VAL A 95 7.71 1.59 9.26
CA VAL A 95 6.52 2.27 8.69
C VAL A 95 5.56 1.26 8.05
N ALA A 96 6.08 0.26 7.31
CA ALA A 96 5.26 -0.80 6.73
C ALA A 96 4.56 -1.62 7.83
N ALA A 97 5.28 -2.01 8.88
CA ALA A 97 4.72 -2.73 10.02
C ALA A 97 3.65 -1.91 10.75
N ALA A 98 3.86 -0.59 10.91
CA ALA A 98 2.86 0.30 11.51
C ALA A 98 1.57 0.36 10.68
N ARG A 99 1.67 0.37 9.34
CA ARG A 99 0.49 0.30 8.45
C ARG A 99 -0.25 -1.01 8.60
N VAL A 100 0.45 -2.15 8.56
CA VAL A 100 -0.16 -3.47 8.77
C VAL A 100 -0.86 -3.53 10.13
N LEU A 101 -0.22 -3.03 11.19
CA LEU A 101 -0.81 -2.95 12.52
C LEU A 101 -2.08 -2.08 12.52
N GLN A 102 -2.09 -0.96 11.82
CA GLN A 102 -3.27 -0.11 11.69
C GLN A 102 -4.45 -0.86 11.05
N HIS A 103 -4.21 -1.66 10.00
CA HIS A 103 -5.25 -2.51 9.41
C HIS A 103 -5.76 -3.56 10.40
N VAL A 104 -4.87 -4.22 11.14
CA VAL A 104 -5.25 -5.20 12.17
C VAL A 104 -6.10 -4.55 13.26
N LEU A 105 -5.71 -3.37 13.75
CA LEU A 105 -6.47 -2.64 14.76
C LEU A 105 -7.84 -2.22 14.24
N ARG A 106 -7.93 -1.78 12.98
CA ARG A 106 -9.19 -1.44 12.34
C ARG A 106 -10.13 -2.65 12.26
N ALA A 107 -9.62 -3.78 11.77
CA ALA A 107 -10.40 -5.02 11.67
C ALA A 107 -10.90 -5.50 13.05
N ARG A 108 -10.08 -5.35 14.10
CA ARG A 108 -10.50 -5.67 15.49
C ARG A 108 -11.61 -4.74 15.98
N ALA A 109 -11.51 -3.44 15.69
CA ALA A 109 -12.54 -2.48 16.06
C ALA A 109 -13.86 -2.75 15.33
N ASP A 110 -13.80 -3.03 14.02
CA ASP A 110 -14.99 -3.34 13.22
C ASP A 110 -15.67 -4.63 13.71
N ARG A 111 -14.89 -5.66 14.10
CA ARG A 111 -15.43 -6.87 14.75
C ARG A 111 -16.12 -6.57 16.07
N ALA A 112 -15.47 -5.82 16.97
CA ALA A 112 -16.07 -5.48 18.26
C ALA A 112 -17.38 -4.67 18.11
N ALA A 113 -17.45 -3.79 17.09
CA ALA A 113 -18.66 -3.07 16.77
C ALA A 113 -19.77 -3.99 16.25
N ALA A 114 -19.43 -4.96 15.38
CA ALA A 114 -20.38 -5.96 14.89
C ALA A 114 -20.92 -6.83 16.03
N ASP A 115 -20.05 -7.34 16.91
CA ASP A 115 -20.43 -8.15 18.08
C ASP A 115 -21.38 -7.35 19.01
N SER A 116 -21.11 -6.06 19.22
CA SER A 116 -21.98 -5.20 20.04
C SER A 116 -23.34 -4.95 19.38
N ALA A 117 -23.37 -4.71 18.07
CA ALA A 117 -24.61 -4.52 17.33
C ALA A 117 -25.47 -5.79 17.31
N GLU A 118 -24.84 -6.95 17.17
CA GLU A 118 -25.50 -8.26 17.29
C GLU A 118 -26.14 -8.42 18.67
N GLN A 119 -25.38 -8.21 19.75
CA GLN A 119 -25.92 -8.29 21.11
C GLN A 119 -27.12 -7.35 21.34
N GLN A 120 -27.08 -6.13 20.80
CA GLN A 120 -28.20 -5.19 20.88
C GLN A 120 -29.41 -5.65 20.07
N ALA A 121 -29.20 -6.22 18.89
CA ALA A 121 -30.26 -6.76 18.06
C ALA A 121 -30.93 -7.97 18.74
N LEU A 122 -30.14 -8.88 19.31
CA LEU A 122 -30.65 -10.03 20.07
C LEU A 122 -31.42 -9.60 21.32
N ALA A 123 -30.90 -8.62 22.06
CA ALA A 123 -31.62 -8.05 23.19
C ALA A 123 -32.95 -7.42 22.77
N SER A 124 -32.99 -6.75 21.60
CA SER A 124 -34.22 -6.16 21.06
C SER A 124 -35.23 -7.23 20.64
N LEU A 125 -34.79 -8.32 20.01
CA LEU A 125 -35.66 -9.47 19.70
C LEU A 125 -36.23 -10.10 20.97
N GLY A 126 -35.38 -10.29 21.99
CA GLY A 126 -35.81 -10.77 23.31
C GLY A 126 -36.84 -9.86 23.97
N ALA A 127 -36.65 -8.54 23.90
CA ALA A 127 -37.61 -7.56 24.42
C ALA A 127 -38.96 -7.60 23.68
N LEU A 128 -38.96 -7.93 22.40
CA LEU A 128 -40.17 -8.15 21.59
C LEU A 128 -40.80 -9.54 21.82
N GLY A 129 -40.16 -10.42 22.58
CA GLY A 129 -40.61 -11.80 22.81
C GLY A 129 -40.52 -12.68 21.56
N ILE A 130 -39.66 -12.33 20.60
CA ILE A 130 -39.50 -13.03 19.33
C ILE A 130 -38.18 -13.81 19.35
N THR A 131 -38.21 -15.09 18.98
CA THR A 131 -36.99 -15.88 18.80
C THR A 131 -36.29 -15.54 17.48
N GLU A 132 -34.97 -15.72 17.42
CA GLU A 132 -34.20 -15.52 16.18
C GLU A 132 -34.75 -16.35 15.01
N GLU A 133 -35.07 -17.62 15.24
CA GLU A 133 -35.65 -18.50 14.20
C GLU A 133 -36.95 -17.92 13.64
N ARG A 134 -37.81 -17.37 14.51
CA ARG A 134 -39.06 -16.76 14.07
C ARG A 134 -38.81 -15.47 13.30
N ALA A 135 -37.86 -14.64 13.75
CA ALA A 135 -37.48 -13.40 13.05
C ALA A 135 -36.88 -13.69 11.67
N ALA A 136 -36.04 -14.73 11.54
CA ALA A 136 -35.45 -15.16 10.27
C ALA A 136 -36.52 -15.62 9.26
N LEU A 137 -37.46 -16.47 9.70
CA LEU A 137 -38.60 -16.93 8.89
C LEU A 137 -39.46 -15.76 8.37
N VAL A 138 -39.76 -14.79 9.23
CA VAL A 138 -40.54 -13.61 8.84
C VAL A 138 -39.76 -12.73 7.85
N SER A 139 -38.44 -12.57 8.04
CA SER A 139 -37.59 -11.82 7.12
C SER A 139 -37.56 -12.44 5.72
N GLU A 140 -37.50 -13.77 5.63
CA GLU A 140 -37.53 -14.50 4.37
C GLU A 140 -38.88 -14.34 3.66
N GLN A 141 -39.99 -14.50 4.37
CA GLN A 141 -41.33 -14.26 3.85
C GLN A 141 -41.52 -12.82 3.33
N LEU A 142 -41.01 -11.82 4.05
CA LEU A 142 -41.06 -10.43 3.61
C LEU A 142 -40.24 -10.18 2.33
N ARG A 143 -39.10 -10.85 2.17
CA ARG A 143 -38.27 -10.78 0.95
C ARG A 143 -38.97 -11.43 -0.24
N GLU A 144 -39.69 -12.53 -0.05
CA GLU A 144 -40.46 -13.17 -1.11
C GLU A 144 -41.64 -12.31 -1.56
N VAL A 145 -42.39 -11.74 -0.62
CA VAL A 145 -43.52 -10.84 -0.92
C VAL A 145 -43.06 -9.58 -1.63
N SER A 146 -41.91 -9.01 -1.25
CA SER A 146 -41.35 -7.81 -1.90
C SER A 146 -40.71 -8.06 -3.27
N ARG A 147 -40.51 -9.33 -3.66
CA ARG A 147 -40.04 -9.73 -5.01
C ARG A 147 -41.17 -9.99 -6.00
N LEU A 148 -42.41 -10.06 -5.55
CA LEU A 148 -43.54 -10.19 -6.46
C LEU A 148 -43.85 -8.81 -7.06
N PRO A 149 -43.92 -8.68 -8.40
CA PRO A 149 -44.42 -7.45 -9.01
C PRO A 149 -45.86 -7.26 -8.50
N PHE A 150 -46.17 -6.08 -7.97
CA PHE A 150 -47.54 -5.74 -7.59
C PHE A 150 -48.44 -5.90 -8.83
N ALA A 151 -49.12 -7.04 -8.92
CA ALA A 151 -50.23 -7.22 -9.83
C ALA A 151 -51.44 -6.58 -9.14
N LEU A 152 -51.77 -5.37 -9.60
CA LEU A 152 -53.03 -4.69 -9.34
C LEU A 152 -54.22 -5.51 -9.85
#